data_AF-A0A951XZJ9-F1
#
_entry.id   AF-A0A951XZJ9-F1
#
_cell.length_a   1.000
_cell.length_b   1.000
_cell.length_c   1.000
_cell.angle_alpha   90.00
_cell.angle_beta   90.00
_cell.angle_gamma   90.00
#
_symmetry.space_group_name_H-M   'P 1'
#
loop_
_entity.id
_entity.type
_entity.pdbx_description
1 polymer ?
#
loop_
_entity_poly.entity_id
_entity_poly.type
_entity_poly.pdbx_seq_one_letter_code
_entity_poly.pdbx_strand_id
1 'polypeptide(L)'
;MPHLAHGLTGLAIGVASVAESRRPAVHAGWVGACVTLAYLPDLVEWLLVLSGVWTVRSAPASLLISGISALAVILLVRLGLRETRWPVLAAAAAAVLSHSLLDALDGGIPALWPWHAETFGWEDALGLDALRGTGRVHAEAVLFMPLLALGLLIRSGRLGREPDRLVALLAVAATFSAAVFPLGLLVLFSWVICAAAAWRVRPRVWRWGLSANLAGLAPVLLLGVVQWHSRWNLLEGERLRVAGRCHEAIGHYHAARRFGALDSVTDPLYYEALCLNELDRSDEALALLEDYLRRDPDNDLMLYGLAHLRITSRDPRVRNIVEGRRLAAHVAADSRSEHYRGLAQRLLESAQAAPR
;
A
#
# COMPACT_ATOMS: atom_id res chain seq x y z
N MET A 1 1.33 4.91 -5.86
CA MET A 1 2.20 4.26 -4.86
C MET A 1 1.82 4.82 -3.50
N PRO A 2 0.80 4.22 -2.85
CA PRO A 2 0.30 4.66 -1.55
C PRO A 2 1.26 4.38 -0.37
N HIS A 3 2.39 3.74 -0.60
CA HIS A 3 3.25 3.38 0.52
C HIS A 3 4.20 4.50 0.98
N LEU A 4 4.33 5.61 0.26
CA LEU A 4 5.35 6.63 0.55
C LEU A 4 5.12 7.39 1.86
N ALA A 5 3.87 7.61 2.25
CA ALA A 5 3.55 8.33 3.49
C ALA A 5 4.02 7.58 4.75
N HIS A 6 3.98 6.25 4.72
CA HIS A 6 4.47 5.38 5.80
C HIS A 6 5.95 5.58 6.04
N GLY A 7 6.73 5.58 4.95
CA GLY A 7 8.17 5.84 5.00
C GLY A 7 8.51 7.23 5.51
N LEU A 8 7.76 8.24 5.07
CA LEU A 8 7.94 9.61 5.55
C LEU A 8 7.61 9.75 7.04
N THR A 9 6.60 9.06 7.53
CA THR A 9 6.22 9.11 8.94
C THR A 9 7.23 8.36 9.83
N GLY A 10 7.68 7.18 9.40
CA GLY A 10 8.77 6.47 10.08
C GLY A 10 10.08 7.27 10.07
N LEU A 11 10.38 7.96 8.98
CA LEU A 11 11.51 8.88 8.88
C LEU A 11 11.34 10.07 9.84
N ALA A 12 10.14 10.66 9.93
CA ALA A 12 9.80 11.75 10.85
C ALA A 12 10.13 11.39 12.29
N ILE A 13 9.66 10.22 12.74
CA ILE A 13 9.88 9.71 14.09
C ILE A 13 11.35 9.45 14.32
N GLY A 14 11.98 8.75 13.37
CA GLY A 14 13.40 8.42 13.43
C GLY A 14 14.25 9.67 13.62
N VAL A 15 14.01 10.70 12.80
CA VAL A 15 14.69 11.99 12.88
C VAL A 15 14.36 12.72 14.18
N ALA A 16 13.09 12.77 14.59
CA ALA A 16 12.67 13.47 15.81
C ALA A 16 13.35 12.91 17.07
N SER A 17 13.50 11.59 17.16
CA SER A 17 13.97 10.88 18.36
C SER A 17 15.44 10.46 18.35
N VAL A 18 16.17 10.61 17.23
CA VAL A 18 17.57 10.17 17.11
C VAL A 18 18.50 10.83 18.14
N ALA A 19 18.26 12.10 18.50
CA ALA A 19 19.22 12.90 19.28
C ALA A 19 19.31 12.49 20.76
N GLU A 20 18.39 11.65 21.25
CA GLU A 20 18.22 11.38 22.68
C GLU A 20 18.64 9.97 23.08
N SER A 21 19.04 9.14 22.12
CA SER A 21 19.57 7.80 22.40
C SER A 21 20.97 7.88 23.01
N ARG A 22 21.09 7.49 24.29
CA ARG A 22 22.39 7.36 24.98
C ARG A 22 23.23 6.18 24.48
N ARG A 23 22.69 5.31 23.61
CA ARG A 23 23.37 4.11 23.10
C ARG A 23 23.77 4.31 21.63
N PRO A 24 25.07 4.36 21.31
CA PRO A 24 25.56 4.59 19.94
C PRO A 24 25.03 3.57 18.92
N ALA A 25 24.88 2.31 19.32
CA ALA A 25 24.38 1.25 18.46
C ALA A 25 22.90 1.46 18.07
N VAL A 26 22.07 1.91 19.01
CA VAL A 26 20.66 2.19 18.72
C VAL A 26 20.56 3.42 17.83
N HIS A 27 21.33 4.47 18.13
CA HIS A 27 21.40 5.68 17.31
C HIS A 27 21.82 5.39 15.86
N ALA A 28 22.68 4.39 15.64
CA ALA A 28 23.17 4.05 14.31
C ALA A 28 22.06 3.53 13.38
N GLY A 29 21.11 2.72 13.86
CA GLY A 29 20.06 2.10 13.03
C GLY A 29 18.65 2.63 13.24
N TRP A 30 18.48 3.62 14.13
CA TRP A 30 17.17 4.02 14.62
C TRP A 30 16.20 4.50 13.53
N VAL A 31 16.69 5.29 12.57
CA VAL A 31 15.84 5.82 11.49
C VAL A 31 15.32 4.67 10.62
N GLY A 32 16.20 3.75 10.22
CA GLY A 32 15.82 2.58 9.44
C GLY A 32 14.87 1.66 10.20
N ALA A 33 15.04 1.53 11.52
CA ALA A 33 14.11 0.80 12.37
C ALA A 33 12.72 1.45 12.40
N CYS A 34 12.64 2.77 12.60
CA CYS A 34 11.36 3.49 12.60
C CYS A 34 10.64 3.42 11.25
N VAL A 35 11.35 3.55 10.14
CA VAL A 35 10.77 3.36 8.81
C VAL A 35 10.21 1.95 8.67
N THR A 36 10.98 0.93 9.05
CA THR A 36 10.54 -0.46 8.94
C THR A 36 9.33 -0.76 9.83
N LEU A 37 9.29 -0.20 11.03
CA LEU A 37 8.15 -0.33 11.93
C LEU A 37 6.90 0.36 11.37
N ALA A 38 7.05 1.47 10.63
CA ALA A 38 5.93 2.12 9.95
C ALA A 38 5.37 1.29 8.79
N TYR A 39 6.19 0.41 8.20
CA TYR A 39 5.78 -0.57 7.18
C TYR A 39 5.46 -1.95 7.76
N LEU A 40 5.43 -2.11 9.09
CA LEU A 40 5.28 -3.44 9.69
C LEU A 40 3.99 -4.15 9.22
N PRO A 41 2.82 -3.49 9.12
CA PRO A 41 1.61 -4.14 8.59
C PRO A 41 1.80 -4.65 7.15
N ASP A 42 2.30 -3.81 6.25
CA ASP A 42 2.63 -4.17 4.85
C ASP A 42 3.60 -5.35 4.76
N LEU A 43 4.64 -5.35 5.60
CA LEU A 43 5.64 -6.41 5.64
C LEU A 43 5.05 -7.72 6.17
N VAL A 44 4.20 -7.66 7.20
CA VAL A 44 3.49 -8.82 7.73
C VAL A 44 2.54 -9.39 6.69
N GLU A 45 1.77 -8.53 6.00
CA GLU A 45 0.90 -8.95 4.91
C GLU A 45 1.67 -9.65 3.81
N TRP A 46 2.75 -9.02 3.35
CA TRP A 46 3.58 -9.60 2.31
C TRP A 46 4.17 -10.96 2.73
N LEU A 47 4.64 -11.10 3.97
CA LEU A 47 5.16 -12.38 4.49
C LEU A 47 4.07 -13.44 4.62
N LEU A 48 2.85 -13.08 4.99
CA LEU A 48 1.70 -13.98 5.03
C LEU A 48 1.38 -14.49 3.62
N VAL A 49 1.30 -13.59 2.64
CA VAL A 49 1.07 -13.96 1.24
C VAL A 49 2.16 -14.89 0.72
N LEU A 50 3.44 -14.61 1.01
CA LEU A 50 4.55 -15.50 0.65
C LEU A 50 4.47 -16.87 1.34
N SER A 51 3.86 -16.94 2.52
CA SER A 51 3.63 -18.18 3.26
C SER A 51 2.39 -18.95 2.79
N GLY A 52 1.72 -18.46 1.74
CA GLY A 52 0.47 -19.03 1.23
C GLY A 52 -0.75 -18.72 2.08
N VAL A 53 -0.62 -17.83 3.07
CA VAL A 53 -1.75 -17.32 3.84
C VAL A 53 -2.41 -16.22 3.02
N TRP A 54 -3.62 -16.51 2.56
CA TRP A 54 -4.40 -15.56 1.80
C TRP A 54 -5.17 -14.64 2.74
N THR A 55 -5.06 -13.34 2.54
CA THR A 55 -5.79 -12.33 3.31
C THR A 55 -6.90 -11.75 2.44
N VAL A 56 -8.15 -11.92 2.88
CA VAL A 56 -9.29 -11.20 2.28
C VAL A 56 -9.08 -9.73 2.63
N ARG A 57 -8.77 -8.88 1.64
CA ARG A 57 -8.43 -7.45 1.84
C ARG A 57 -7.12 -7.29 2.65
N SER A 58 -6.75 -6.05 2.98
CA SER A 58 -5.61 -5.69 3.85
C SER A 58 -5.88 -6.08 5.31
N ALA A 59 -6.17 -7.36 5.56
CA ALA A 59 -6.46 -7.93 6.85
C ALA A 59 -5.36 -7.71 7.92
N PRO A 60 -4.07 -7.64 7.54
CA PRO A 60 -2.98 -7.29 8.45
C PRO A 60 -3.03 -5.83 8.91
N ALA A 61 -3.80 -4.97 8.25
CA ALA A 61 -4.10 -3.62 8.71
C ALA A 61 -5.27 -3.54 9.72
N SER A 62 -5.73 -4.69 10.25
CA SER A 62 -6.76 -4.73 11.29
C SER A 62 -6.41 -3.83 12.48
N LEU A 63 -7.45 -3.28 13.13
CA LEU A 63 -7.27 -2.44 14.33
C LEU A 63 -6.43 -3.14 15.40
N LEU A 64 -6.60 -4.45 15.55
CA LEU A 64 -5.83 -5.24 16.50
C LEU A 64 -4.33 -5.29 16.14
N ILE A 65 -3.98 -5.63 14.90
CA ILE A 65 -2.57 -5.75 14.50
C ILE A 65 -1.89 -4.38 14.54
N SER A 66 -2.56 -3.33 14.09
CA SER A 66 -2.02 -1.97 14.18
C SER A 66 -1.95 -1.47 15.62
N GLY A 67 -2.89 -1.86 16.48
CA GLY A 67 -2.83 -1.59 17.92
C GLY A 67 -1.65 -2.28 18.60
N ILE A 68 -1.42 -3.56 18.29
CA ILE A 68 -0.25 -4.32 18.77
C ILE A 68 1.04 -3.70 18.25
N SER A 69 1.08 -3.33 16.97
CA SER A 69 2.23 -2.69 16.35
C SER A 69 2.52 -1.32 16.98
N ALA A 70 1.48 -0.51 17.22
CA ALA A 70 1.61 0.78 17.90
C ALA A 70 2.13 0.60 19.33
N LEU A 71 1.60 -0.37 20.08
CA LEU A 71 2.07 -0.70 21.42
C LEU A 71 3.53 -1.17 21.40
N ALA A 72 3.91 -2.03 20.45
CA ALA A 72 5.28 -2.50 20.29
C ALA A 72 6.23 -1.34 20.00
N VAL A 73 5.86 -0.40 19.11
CA VAL A 73 6.63 0.81 18.84
C VAL A 73 6.75 1.68 20.09
N ILE A 74 5.65 1.92 20.81
CA ILE A 74 5.67 2.68 22.08
C ILE A 74 6.61 2.02 23.08
N LEU A 75 6.54 0.70 23.27
CA LEU A 75 7.40 -0.04 24.18
C LEU A 75 8.85 0.00 23.74
N LEU A 76 9.13 -0.09 22.45
CA LEU A 76 10.48 -0.03 21.90
C LEU A 76 11.09 1.37 22.04
N VAL A 77 10.32 2.42 21.79
CA VAL A 77 10.70 3.81 22.05
C VAL A 77 10.93 4.04 23.56
N ARG A 78 10.00 3.57 24.40
CA ARG A 78 10.05 3.78 25.85
C ARG A 78 11.15 3.00 26.54
N LEU A 79 11.31 1.71 26.23
CA LEU A 79 12.28 0.82 26.88
C LEU A 79 13.65 0.90 26.21
N GLY A 80 13.67 0.93 24.88
CA GLY A 80 14.90 0.96 24.07
C GLY A 80 15.60 2.32 24.10
N LEU A 81 14.84 3.41 23.97
CA LEU A 81 15.40 4.77 23.99
C LEU A 81 15.29 5.46 25.36
N ARG A 82 14.58 4.87 26.32
CA ARG A 82 14.23 5.52 27.59
C ARG A 82 13.44 6.81 27.41
N GLU A 83 12.67 6.91 26.34
CA GLU A 83 11.79 8.05 26.09
C GLU A 83 10.53 7.93 26.95
N THR A 84 10.22 8.99 27.70
CA THR A 84 9.05 9.01 28.60
C THR A 84 8.05 10.10 28.24
N ARG A 85 8.39 11.01 27.32
CA ARG A 85 7.53 12.14 26.99
C ARG A 85 6.37 11.67 26.14
N TRP A 86 5.18 11.91 26.66
CA TRP A 86 3.92 11.54 26.03
C TRP A 86 3.80 12.02 24.57
N PRO A 87 4.20 13.25 24.17
CA PRO A 87 4.06 13.68 22.77
C PRO A 87 4.85 12.83 21.77
N VAL A 88 6.03 12.33 22.16
CA VAL A 88 6.86 11.48 21.27
C VAL A 88 6.24 10.10 21.14
N LEU A 89 5.76 9.54 22.24
CA LEU A 89 5.09 8.24 22.25
C LEU A 89 3.76 8.29 21.47
N ALA A 90 3.00 9.38 21.62
CA ALA A 90 1.76 9.62 20.89
C ALA A 90 2.01 9.76 19.38
N ALA A 91 3.04 10.51 18.98
CA ALA A 91 3.44 10.62 17.58
C ALA A 91 3.88 9.25 17.00
N ALA A 92 4.62 8.46 17.78
CA ALA A 92 5.04 7.12 17.40
C ALA A 92 3.84 6.18 17.20
N ALA A 93 2.85 6.24 18.08
CA ALA A 93 1.60 5.50 17.97
C ALA A 93 0.78 5.94 16.75
N ALA A 94 0.59 7.24 16.59
CA ALA A 94 -0.16 7.83 15.49
C ALA A 94 0.42 7.45 14.13
N ALA A 95 1.74 7.31 14.04
CA ALA A 95 2.40 6.86 12.82
C ALA A 95 2.13 5.41 12.46
N VAL A 96 1.94 4.53 13.43
CA VAL A 96 1.57 3.14 13.14
C VAL A 96 0.07 3.06 12.83
N LEU A 97 -0.75 3.75 13.62
CA LEU A 97 -2.20 3.79 13.44
C LEU A 97 -2.63 4.54 12.17
N SER A 98 -1.74 5.38 11.62
CA SER A 98 -1.92 6.06 10.33
C SER A 98 -2.36 5.11 9.22
N HIS A 99 -1.73 3.95 9.17
CA HIS A 99 -1.92 2.93 8.15
C HIS A 99 -3.34 2.36 8.22
N SER A 100 -3.74 1.90 9.41
CA SER A 100 -5.12 1.45 9.63
C SER A 100 -6.15 2.53 9.35
N LEU A 101 -5.85 3.79 9.67
CA LEU A 101 -6.77 4.87 9.35
C LEU A 101 -6.92 5.04 7.84
N LEU A 102 -5.84 4.98 7.06
CA LEU A 102 -5.91 5.05 5.60
C LEU A 102 -6.65 3.87 5.01
N ASP A 103 -6.35 2.64 5.45
CA ASP A 103 -7.06 1.46 4.95
C ASP A 103 -8.54 1.47 5.37
N ALA A 104 -8.86 2.05 6.54
CA ALA A 104 -10.23 2.25 6.97
C ALA A 104 -10.99 3.21 6.06
N LEU A 105 -10.29 4.19 5.48
CA LEU A 105 -10.83 5.16 4.53
C LEU A 105 -10.91 4.61 3.10
N ASP A 106 -10.04 3.68 2.70
CA ASP A 106 -9.94 3.18 1.31
C ASP A 106 -10.85 1.97 1.05
N GLY A 107 -11.07 1.11 2.05
CA GLY A 107 -11.91 -0.10 1.88
C GLY A 107 -12.55 -0.62 3.16
N GLY A 108 -12.35 0.08 4.28
CA GLY A 108 -12.68 -0.39 5.62
C GLY A 108 -11.63 -1.39 6.14
N ILE A 109 -11.46 -1.43 7.46
CA ILE A 109 -10.55 -2.37 8.12
C ILE A 109 -11.33 -3.40 8.93
N PRO A 110 -10.91 -4.68 8.93
CA PRO A 110 -11.44 -5.64 9.86
C PRO A 110 -11.04 -5.26 11.29
N ALA A 111 -11.99 -5.23 12.22
CA ALA A 111 -11.70 -4.83 13.58
C ALA A 111 -10.83 -5.86 14.33
N LEU A 112 -11.10 -7.16 14.11
CA LEU A 112 -10.58 -8.26 14.92
C LEU A 112 -10.10 -9.45 14.06
N TRP A 113 -9.35 -9.21 12.99
CA TRP A 113 -8.73 -10.32 12.24
C TRP A 113 -7.71 -11.07 13.13
N PRO A 114 -7.59 -12.41 13.04
CA PRO A 114 -8.23 -13.34 12.10
C PRO A 114 -9.62 -13.86 12.51
N TRP A 115 -10.19 -13.39 13.61
CA TRP A 115 -11.47 -13.92 14.13
C TRP A 115 -12.70 -13.34 13.45
N HIS A 116 -12.65 -12.08 13.00
CA HIS A 116 -13.73 -11.43 12.26
C HIS A 116 -13.20 -10.70 11.02
N ALA A 117 -13.84 -10.97 9.87
CA ALA A 117 -13.51 -10.37 8.56
C ALA A 117 -14.42 -9.19 8.18
N GLU A 118 -15.45 -8.89 8.99
CA GLU A 118 -16.32 -7.74 8.74
C GLU A 118 -15.51 -6.44 8.83
N THR A 119 -15.52 -5.69 7.72
CA THR A 119 -14.84 -4.40 7.63
C THR A 119 -15.72 -3.29 8.17
N PHE A 120 -15.19 -2.48 9.09
CA PHE A 120 -15.81 -1.22 9.48
C PHE A 120 -15.38 -0.13 8.49
N GLY A 121 -16.33 0.40 7.73
CA GLY A 121 -16.15 1.64 6.96
C GLY A 121 -16.34 2.83 7.89
N TRP A 122 -15.35 3.70 8.01
CA TRP A 122 -15.44 4.92 8.84
C TRP A 122 -16.10 6.08 8.11
N GLU A 123 -16.38 5.88 6.82
CA GLU A 123 -16.88 6.87 5.86
C GLU A 123 -18.20 7.47 6.33
N ASP A 124 -19.18 6.62 6.68
CA ASP A 124 -20.49 7.04 7.19
C ASP A 124 -20.42 7.65 8.59
N ALA A 125 -19.46 7.19 9.40
CA ALA A 125 -19.33 7.62 10.80
C ALA A 125 -18.65 8.99 10.95
N LEU A 126 -17.74 9.34 10.03
CA LEU A 126 -16.94 10.58 10.10
C LEU A 126 -17.32 11.62 9.04
N GLY A 127 -18.23 11.31 8.10
CA GLY A 127 -18.65 12.25 7.05
C GLY A 127 -17.52 12.62 6.09
N LEU A 128 -16.63 11.67 5.80
CA LEU A 128 -15.41 11.90 5.00
C LEU A 128 -15.61 11.66 3.50
N ASP A 129 -16.84 11.65 3.02
CA ASP A 129 -17.20 11.45 1.60
C ASP A 129 -16.44 12.40 0.66
N ALA A 130 -16.15 13.63 1.12
CA ALA A 130 -15.43 14.64 0.37
C ALA A 130 -13.98 14.24 0.02
N LEU A 131 -13.38 13.30 0.76
CA LEU A 131 -12.01 12.84 0.50
C LEU A 131 -11.93 11.75 -0.58
N ARG A 132 -13.05 11.08 -0.92
CA ARG A 132 -13.12 9.98 -1.92
C ARG A 132 -12.55 10.38 -3.29
N GLY A 133 -12.68 11.64 -3.69
CA GLY A 133 -12.23 12.12 -5.01
C GLY A 133 -10.75 12.53 -5.09
N THR A 134 -10.04 12.63 -3.96
CA THR A 134 -8.69 13.25 -3.95
C THR A 134 -7.54 12.25 -4.15
N GLY A 135 -7.85 10.96 -4.18
CA GLY A 135 -6.86 9.88 -4.29
C GLY A 135 -6.10 9.65 -2.98
N ARG A 136 -5.83 8.39 -2.66
CA ARG A 136 -5.17 7.94 -1.42
C ARG A 136 -3.89 8.72 -1.06
N VAL A 137 -3.09 9.10 -2.07
CA VAL A 137 -1.86 9.89 -1.90
C VAL A 137 -2.12 11.31 -1.37
N HIS A 138 -3.22 11.94 -1.76
CA HIS A 138 -3.57 13.28 -1.25
C HIS A 138 -4.07 13.20 0.19
N ALA A 139 -4.93 12.22 0.50
CA ALA A 139 -5.38 11.96 1.87
C ALA A 139 -4.19 11.71 2.81
N GLU A 140 -3.24 10.88 2.37
CA GLU A 140 -1.95 10.67 3.03
C GLU A 140 -1.17 11.96 3.29
N ALA A 141 -0.97 12.77 2.24
CA ALA A 141 -0.22 14.01 2.36
C ALA A 141 -0.90 15.00 3.34
N VAL A 142 -2.22 15.14 3.26
CA VAL A 142 -2.98 16.03 4.14
C VAL A 142 -2.91 15.57 5.61
N LEU A 143 -2.96 14.26 5.86
CA LEU A 143 -3.00 13.73 7.23
C LEU A 143 -1.62 13.70 7.91
N PHE A 144 -0.55 13.36 7.17
CA PHE A 144 0.75 13.07 7.79
C PHE A 144 1.78 14.20 7.68
N MET A 145 1.66 15.08 6.68
CA MET A 145 2.59 16.21 6.55
C MET A 145 2.54 17.18 7.75
N PRO A 146 1.36 17.50 8.33
CA PRO A 146 1.30 18.33 9.54
C PRO A 146 2.00 17.67 10.75
N LEU A 147 1.89 16.34 10.89
CA LEU A 147 2.53 15.59 11.97
C LEU A 147 4.06 15.56 11.83
N LEU A 148 4.57 15.34 10.62
CA LEU A 148 6.00 15.42 10.32
C LEU A 148 6.53 16.85 10.50
N ALA A 149 5.79 17.86 10.04
CA ALA A 149 6.13 19.26 10.24
C ALA A 149 6.22 19.60 11.74
N LEU A 150 5.24 19.16 12.53
CA LEU A 150 5.23 19.35 13.98
C LEU A 150 6.42 18.66 14.67
N GLY A 151 6.74 17.42 14.28
CA GLY A 151 7.91 16.70 14.80
C GLY A 151 9.23 17.42 14.53
N LEU A 152 9.40 17.94 13.31
CA LEU A 152 10.57 18.73 12.91
C LEU A 152 10.63 20.09 13.64
N LEU A 153 9.49 20.75 13.85
CA LEU A 153 9.41 22.01 14.61
C LEU A 153 9.75 21.80 16.10
N ILE A 154 9.23 20.75 16.73
CA ILE A 154 9.59 20.39 18.11
C ILE A 154 11.10 20.14 18.21
N ARG A 155 11.68 19.46 17.22
CA ARG A 155 13.12 19.21 17.17
C ARG A 155 13.92 20.49 16.97
N SER A 156 13.48 21.40 16.08
CA SER A 156 14.16 22.67 15.84
C SER A 156 14.21 23.54 17.10
N GLY A 157 13.11 23.59 17.87
CA GLY A 157 13.06 24.30 19.15
C GLY A 157 14.07 23.78 20.18
N ARG A 158 14.41 22.48 20.13
CA ARG A 158 15.38 21.83 21.04
C ARG A 158 16.83 21.99 20.62
N LEU A 159 17.09 22.24 19.34
CA LEU A 159 18.45 22.42 18.84
C LEU A 159 18.90 23.85 19.19
N GLY A 160 19.86 23.95 20.12
CA GLY A 160 20.38 25.22 20.62
C GLY A 160 21.25 25.99 19.63
N ARG A 161 21.51 25.45 18.43
CA ARG A 161 22.34 26.08 17.39
C ARG A 161 21.49 26.46 16.19
N GLU A 162 21.63 27.70 15.73
CA GLU A 162 20.98 28.24 14.52
C GLU A 162 21.05 27.35 13.26
N PRO A 163 22.20 26.79 12.86
CA PRO A 163 22.27 25.97 11.64
C PRO A 163 21.37 24.73 11.69
N ASP A 164 21.16 24.18 12.89
CA ASP A 164 20.31 23.01 13.08
C ASP A 164 18.82 23.35 12.95
N ARG A 165 18.43 24.58 13.31
CA ARG A 165 17.07 25.11 13.11
C ARG A 165 16.76 25.35 11.63
N LEU A 166 17.71 25.91 10.90
CA LEU A 166 17.57 26.15 9.46
C LEU A 166 17.38 24.82 8.71
N VAL A 167 18.16 23.79 9.03
CA VAL A 167 18.02 22.45 8.43
C VAL A 167 16.65 21.85 8.73
N ALA A 168 16.15 21.99 9.97
CA ALA A 168 14.82 21.51 10.32
C ALA A 168 13.71 22.27 9.58
N LEU A 169 13.80 23.60 9.47
CA LEU A 169 12.85 24.41 8.72
C LEU A 169 12.86 24.11 7.21
N LEU A 170 14.04 23.91 6.63
CA LEU A 170 14.19 23.49 5.24
C LEU A 170 13.62 22.09 5.01
N ALA A 171 13.79 21.18 5.98
CA ALA A 171 13.14 19.87 5.93
C ALA A 171 11.61 20.01 5.97
N VAL A 172 11.05 20.85 6.85
CA VAL A 172 9.60 21.13 6.90
C VAL A 172 9.10 21.67 5.55
N ALA A 173 9.78 22.68 5.00
CA ALA A 173 9.41 23.32 3.74
C ALA A 173 9.52 22.36 2.55
N ALA A 174 10.57 21.53 2.49
CA ALA A 174 10.72 20.49 1.48
C ALA A 174 9.62 19.43 1.60
N THR A 175 9.22 19.09 2.82
CA THR A 175 8.14 18.12 3.07
C THR A 175 6.77 18.68 2.67
N PHE A 176 6.49 19.95 2.95
CA PHE A 176 5.29 20.62 2.44
C PHE A 176 5.28 20.72 0.91
N SER A 177 6.43 20.99 0.31
CA SER A 177 6.59 21.00 -1.15
C SER A 177 6.40 19.61 -1.76
N ALA A 178 6.73 18.55 -1.00
CA ALA A 178 6.53 17.14 -1.38
C ALA A 178 5.06 16.76 -1.56
N ALA A 179 4.18 17.39 -0.78
CA ALA A 179 2.74 17.20 -0.87
C ALA A 179 2.13 17.80 -2.15
N VAL A 180 2.86 18.68 -2.84
CA VAL A 180 2.34 19.52 -3.94
C VAL A 180 2.95 19.15 -5.31
N PHE A 181 4.10 18.47 -5.36
CA PHE A 181 4.82 18.15 -6.62
C PHE A 181 4.95 16.63 -6.89
N PRO A 182 5.14 16.20 -8.15
CA PRO A 182 5.13 14.80 -8.53
C PRO A 182 6.29 13.97 -7.93
N LEU A 183 5.92 12.77 -7.47
CA LEU A 183 6.58 11.88 -6.49
C LEU A 183 8.07 11.51 -6.74
N GLY A 184 8.53 11.38 -7.98
CA GLY A 184 9.82 10.72 -8.27
C GLY A 184 11.06 11.53 -7.88
N LEU A 185 11.01 12.86 -8.07
CA LEU A 185 12.12 13.76 -7.76
C LEU A 185 12.27 14.03 -6.26
N LEU A 186 11.17 13.88 -5.51
CA LEU A 186 11.05 14.27 -4.12
C LEU A 186 11.57 13.25 -3.13
N VAL A 187 11.39 11.96 -3.41
CA VAL A 187 12.04 10.89 -2.61
C VAL A 187 13.55 11.03 -2.69
N LEU A 188 14.07 11.29 -3.89
CA LEU A 188 15.50 11.52 -4.10
C LEU A 188 15.96 12.79 -3.36
N PHE A 189 15.20 13.88 -3.44
CA PHE A 189 15.52 15.14 -2.77
C PHE A 189 15.51 15.02 -1.24
N SER A 190 14.50 14.37 -0.66
CA SER A 190 14.41 14.15 0.78
C SER A 190 15.54 13.25 1.29
N TRP A 191 15.90 12.20 0.53
CA TRP A 191 17.08 11.37 0.84
C TRP A 191 18.37 12.17 0.77
N VAL A 192 18.55 12.99 -0.27
CA VAL A 192 19.75 13.83 -0.44
C VAL A 192 19.85 14.87 0.68
N ILE A 193 18.75 15.52 1.06
CA ILE A 193 18.74 16.51 2.16
C ILE A 193 19.02 15.83 3.50
N CYS A 194 18.39 14.69 3.79
CA CYS A 194 18.64 13.93 5.02
C CYS A 194 20.08 13.39 5.07
N ALA A 195 20.61 12.90 3.96
CA ALA A 195 21.99 12.42 3.86
C ALA A 195 23.00 13.58 4.00
N ALA A 196 22.73 14.73 3.37
CA ALA A 196 23.57 15.92 3.48
C ALA A 196 23.56 16.50 4.91
N ALA A 197 22.39 16.57 5.55
CA ALA A 197 22.25 16.97 6.94
C ALA A 197 22.98 16.01 7.89
N ALA A 198 22.84 14.69 7.68
CA ALA A 198 23.50 13.68 8.49
C ALA A 198 25.04 13.68 8.32
N TRP A 199 25.55 13.84 7.09
CA TRP A 199 26.97 13.96 6.80
C TRP A 199 27.57 15.14 7.58
N ARG A 200 26.94 16.31 7.51
CA ARG A 200 27.48 17.55 8.06
C ARG A 200 27.62 17.54 9.59
N VAL A 201 26.85 16.70 10.29
CA VAL A 201 26.83 16.67 11.76
C VAL A 201 27.93 15.79 12.36
N ARG A 202 28.20 14.56 11.86
CA ARG A 202 29.29 13.67 12.37
C ARG A 202 29.75 12.58 11.37
N PRO A 203 30.81 12.79 10.56
CA PRO A 203 31.22 11.86 9.50
C PRO A 203 31.71 10.48 9.99
N ARG A 204 32.29 10.36 11.20
CA ARG A 204 32.75 9.07 11.75
C ARG A 204 31.61 8.16 12.25
N VAL A 205 30.52 8.76 12.76
CA VAL A 205 29.33 8.02 13.18
C VAL A 205 28.54 7.52 11.96
N TRP A 206 28.71 8.20 10.82
CA TRP A 206 27.93 7.94 9.62
C TRP A 206 28.24 6.61 8.94
N ARG A 207 29.49 6.10 8.95
CA ARG A 207 29.79 4.80 8.33
C ARG A 207 29.04 3.64 8.99
N TRP A 208 29.02 3.62 10.33
CA TRP A 208 28.27 2.63 11.11
C TRP A 208 26.76 2.91 11.11
N GLY A 209 26.39 4.18 11.08
CA GLY A 209 24.99 4.61 10.96
C GLY A 209 24.36 4.23 9.63
N LEU A 210 25.08 4.36 8.52
CA LEU A 210 24.56 4.04 7.21
C LEU A 210 24.30 2.53 7.10
N SER A 211 25.26 1.69 7.47
CA SER A 211 25.08 0.23 7.44
C SER A 211 23.94 -0.23 8.35
N ALA A 212 23.81 0.34 9.55
CA ALA A 212 22.74 -0.02 10.47
C ALA A 212 21.35 0.45 10.00
N ASN A 213 21.25 1.65 9.41
CA ASN A 213 19.99 2.11 8.82
C ASN A 213 19.63 1.31 7.56
N LEU A 214 20.60 0.99 6.70
CA LEU A 214 20.36 0.14 5.53
C LEU A 214 19.93 -1.27 5.93
N ALA A 215 20.55 -1.84 6.97
CA ALA A 215 20.10 -3.12 7.53
C ALA A 215 18.67 -3.03 8.07
N GLY A 216 18.34 -1.93 8.76
CA GLY A 216 16.97 -1.64 9.18
C GLY A 216 16.02 -1.58 7.99
N LEU A 217 16.34 -0.79 6.96
CA LEU A 217 15.51 -0.56 5.78
C LEU A 217 15.42 -1.75 4.80
N ALA A 218 16.27 -2.77 4.94
CA ALA A 218 16.35 -3.87 4.00
C ALA A 218 15.00 -4.53 3.69
N PRO A 219 14.09 -4.79 4.66
CA PRO A 219 12.77 -5.35 4.38
C PRO A 219 11.91 -4.43 3.51
N VAL A 220 11.91 -3.12 3.79
CA VAL A 220 11.14 -2.12 3.03
C VAL A 220 11.68 -1.95 1.62
N LEU A 221 13.01 -1.92 1.46
CA LEU A 221 13.65 -1.88 0.15
C LEU A 221 13.34 -3.12 -0.67
N LEU A 222 13.37 -4.30 -0.05
CA LEU A 222 13.02 -5.56 -0.70
C LEU A 222 11.54 -5.57 -1.14
N LEU A 223 10.63 -5.13 -0.27
CA LEU A 223 9.22 -4.98 -0.60
C LEU A 223 9.04 -4.02 -1.80
N GLY A 224 9.73 -2.88 -1.80
CA GLY A 224 9.70 -1.93 -2.91
C GLY A 224 10.20 -2.52 -4.24
N VAL A 225 11.27 -3.32 -4.21
CA VAL A 225 11.77 -4.05 -5.39
C VAL A 225 10.74 -5.05 -5.90
N VAL A 226 10.10 -5.80 -4.99
CA VAL A 226 9.05 -6.77 -5.33
C VAL A 226 7.83 -6.10 -5.95
N GLN A 227 7.36 -4.98 -5.38
CA GLN A 227 6.27 -4.20 -5.92
C GLN A 227 6.59 -3.64 -7.31
N TRP A 228 7.81 -3.09 -7.47
CA TRP A 228 8.28 -2.61 -8.77
C TRP A 228 8.30 -3.74 -9.81
N HIS A 229 8.87 -4.89 -9.44
CA HIS A 229 8.93 -6.06 -10.32
C HIS A 229 7.54 -6.55 -10.71
N SER A 230 6.60 -6.64 -9.76
CA SER A 230 5.22 -7.04 -10.05
C SER A 230 4.56 -6.09 -11.03
N ARG A 231 4.61 -4.78 -10.74
CA ARG A 231 4.02 -3.74 -11.59
C ARG A 231 4.62 -3.73 -12.98
N TRP A 232 5.95 -3.86 -13.09
CA TRP A 232 6.62 -3.93 -14.38
C TRP A 232 6.07 -5.09 -15.23
N ASN A 233 5.99 -6.28 -14.63
CA ASN A 233 5.44 -7.45 -15.32
C ASN A 233 3.96 -7.29 -15.68
N LEU A 234 3.14 -6.71 -14.79
CA LEU A 234 1.74 -6.44 -15.10
C LEU A 234 1.59 -5.53 -16.33
N LEU A 235 2.32 -4.42 -16.36
CA LEU A 235 2.30 -3.47 -17.48
C LEU A 235 2.83 -4.08 -18.78
N GLU A 236 3.92 -4.85 -18.70
CA GLU A 236 4.47 -5.53 -19.87
C GLU A 236 3.53 -6.63 -20.39
N GLY A 237 2.90 -7.38 -19.49
CA GLY A 237 1.87 -8.36 -19.84
C GLY A 237 0.68 -7.70 -20.55
N GLU A 238 0.19 -6.57 -20.03
CA GLU A 238 -0.89 -5.81 -20.68
C GLU A 238 -0.49 -5.28 -22.06
N ARG A 239 0.74 -4.75 -22.19
CA ARG A 239 1.29 -4.32 -23.48
C ARG A 239 1.32 -5.46 -24.50
N LEU A 240 1.72 -6.65 -24.08
CA LEU A 240 1.76 -7.85 -24.92
C LEU A 240 0.36 -8.34 -25.29
N ARG A 241 -0.59 -8.34 -24.34
CA ARG A 241 -1.99 -8.71 -24.58
C ARG A 241 -2.64 -7.79 -25.61
N VAL A 242 -2.47 -6.47 -25.48
CA VAL A 242 -2.98 -5.49 -26.45
C VAL A 242 -2.38 -5.70 -27.85
N ALA A 243 -1.14 -6.21 -27.93
CA ALA A 243 -0.51 -6.61 -29.18
C ALA A 243 -0.93 -7.99 -29.70
N GLY A 244 -1.90 -8.66 -29.06
CA GLY A 244 -2.37 -10.00 -29.41
C GLY A 244 -1.42 -11.14 -29.03
N ARG A 245 -0.39 -10.87 -28.21
CA ARG A 245 0.64 -11.85 -27.82
C ARG A 245 0.32 -12.51 -26.49
N CYS A 246 -0.87 -13.11 -26.41
CA CYS A 246 -1.45 -13.61 -25.16
C CYS A 246 -0.65 -14.74 -24.52
N HIS A 247 0.00 -15.60 -25.31
CA HIS A 247 0.91 -16.62 -24.77
C HIS A 247 2.07 -16.03 -23.95
N GLU A 248 2.65 -14.93 -24.40
CA GLU A 248 3.77 -14.27 -23.71
C GLU A 248 3.29 -13.43 -22.54
N ALA A 249 2.13 -12.78 -22.67
CA ALA A 249 1.51 -11.99 -21.62
C ALA A 249 1.24 -12.83 -20.35
N ILE A 250 0.77 -14.07 -20.51
CA ILE A 250 0.52 -15.00 -19.38
C ILE A 250 1.80 -15.22 -18.54
N GLY A 251 2.96 -15.36 -19.19
CA GLY A 251 4.23 -15.52 -18.47
C GLY A 251 4.56 -14.32 -17.58
N HIS A 252 4.24 -13.11 -18.03
CA HIS A 252 4.39 -11.90 -17.24
C HIS A 252 3.36 -11.81 -16.11
N TYR A 253 2.10 -12.19 -16.32
CA TYR A 253 1.11 -12.22 -15.24
C TYR A 253 1.47 -13.21 -14.13
N HIS A 254 2.01 -14.39 -14.49
CA HIS A 254 2.59 -15.31 -13.51
C HIS A 254 3.76 -14.71 -12.75
N ALA A 255 4.68 -14.02 -13.45
CA ALA A 255 5.81 -13.35 -12.81
C ALA A 255 5.36 -12.24 -11.85
N ALA A 256 4.31 -11.48 -12.20
CA ALA A 256 3.74 -10.44 -11.35
C ALA A 256 3.19 -11.03 -10.04
N ARG A 257 2.51 -12.18 -10.12
CA ARG A 257 1.91 -12.85 -8.96
C ARG A 257 2.90 -13.61 -8.09
N ARG A 258 4.07 -14.00 -8.62
CA ARG A 258 5.02 -14.91 -7.96
C ARG A 258 5.42 -14.49 -6.55
N PHE A 259 5.57 -13.19 -6.33
CA PHE A 259 6.01 -12.65 -5.04
C PHE A 259 4.89 -11.98 -4.24
N GLY A 260 3.64 -12.08 -4.71
CA GLY A 260 2.48 -11.58 -3.99
C GLY A 260 2.60 -10.11 -3.61
N ALA A 261 2.97 -9.24 -4.55
CA ALA A 261 3.07 -7.82 -4.26
C ALA A 261 1.70 -7.26 -3.83
N LEU A 262 1.72 -6.48 -2.74
CA LEU A 262 0.56 -5.78 -2.17
C LEU A 262 -0.21 -5.06 -3.28
N ASP A 263 -1.54 -5.11 -3.21
CA ASP A 263 -2.51 -4.57 -4.17
C ASP A 263 -2.57 -5.22 -5.58
N SER A 264 -1.72 -6.21 -5.91
CA SER A 264 -1.52 -6.62 -7.31
C SER A 264 -1.82 -8.08 -7.64
N VAL A 265 -2.52 -8.84 -6.81
CA VAL A 265 -2.82 -10.25 -7.13
C VAL A 265 -4.03 -10.38 -8.07
N THR A 266 -5.00 -9.50 -7.91
CA THR A 266 -6.29 -9.55 -8.60
C THR A 266 -6.17 -9.13 -10.08
N ASP A 267 -5.40 -8.08 -10.37
CA ASP A 267 -5.25 -7.57 -11.75
C ASP A 267 -4.58 -8.60 -12.68
N PRO A 268 -3.41 -9.19 -12.38
CA PRO A 268 -2.78 -10.16 -13.26
C PRO A 268 -3.64 -11.41 -13.44
N LEU A 269 -4.39 -11.85 -12.42
CA LEU A 269 -5.34 -12.97 -12.53
C LEU A 269 -6.44 -12.69 -13.55
N TYR A 270 -7.03 -11.49 -13.47
CA TYR A 270 -8.05 -11.06 -14.41
C TYR A 270 -7.51 -11.02 -15.85
N TYR A 271 -6.36 -10.40 -16.05
CA TYR A 271 -5.77 -10.30 -17.39
C TYR A 271 -5.28 -11.65 -17.93
N GLU A 272 -4.83 -12.56 -17.06
CA GLU A 272 -4.53 -13.94 -17.41
C GLU A 272 -5.79 -14.67 -17.89
N ALA A 273 -6.91 -14.55 -17.18
CA ALA A 273 -8.19 -15.12 -17.60
C ALA A 273 -8.66 -14.57 -18.96
N LEU A 274 -8.46 -13.26 -19.23
CA LEU A 274 -8.73 -12.69 -20.54
C LEU A 274 -7.85 -13.31 -21.63
N CYS A 275 -6.54 -13.41 -21.40
CA CYS A 275 -5.62 -14.04 -22.35
C CYS A 275 -5.98 -15.50 -22.62
N LEU A 276 -6.33 -16.26 -21.58
CA LEU A 276 -6.76 -17.65 -21.72
C LEU A 276 -8.03 -17.76 -22.58
N ASN A 277 -9.01 -16.88 -22.38
CA ASN A 277 -10.21 -16.84 -23.21
C ASN A 277 -9.90 -16.45 -24.67
N GLU A 278 -8.99 -15.50 -24.90
CA GLU A 278 -8.56 -15.12 -26.26
C GLU A 278 -7.82 -16.24 -26.99
N LEU A 279 -7.18 -17.15 -26.24
CA LEU A 279 -6.51 -18.35 -26.75
C LEU A 279 -7.44 -19.57 -26.85
N ASP A 280 -8.76 -19.37 -26.75
CA ASP A 280 -9.79 -20.42 -26.74
C ASP A 280 -9.61 -21.47 -25.61
N ARG A 281 -8.94 -21.08 -24.50
CA ARG A 281 -8.77 -21.86 -23.26
C ARG A 281 -9.70 -21.32 -22.17
N SER A 282 -10.98 -21.17 -22.54
CA SER A 282 -11.99 -20.53 -21.68
C SER A 282 -12.34 -21.34 -20.43
N ASP A 283 -12.12 -22.65 -20.45
CA ASP A 283 -12.29 -23.56 -19.29
C ASP A 283 -11.25 -23.26 -18.21
N GLU A 284 -9.98 -23.05 -18.59
CA GLU A 284 -8.92 -22.64 -17.68
C GLU A 284 -9.17 -21.24 -17.12
N ALA A 285 -9.62 -20.31 -17.97
CA ALA A 285 -10.03 -18.97 -17.54
C ALA A 285 -11.16 -19.03 -16.50
N LEU A 286 -12.15 -19.90 -16.73
CA LEU A 286 -13.27 -20.08 -15.82
C LEU A 286 -12.80 -20.65 -14.48
N ALA A 287 -12.02 -21.73 -14.51
CA ALA A 287 -11.47 -22.36 -13.31
C ALA A 287 -10.64 -21.36 -12.48
N LEU A 288 -9.86 -20.51 -13.15
CA LEU A 288 -9.04 -19.48 -12.49
C LEU A 288 -9.90 -18.46 -11.73
N LEU A 289 -10.97 -17.95 -12.36
CA LEU A 289 -11.87 -16.97 -11.76
C LEU A 289 -12.72 -17.58 -10.64
N GLU A 290 -13.28 -18.77 -10.86
CA GLU A 290 -14.07 -19.48 -9.85
C GLU A 290 -13.21 -19.89 -8.64
N ASP A 291 -11.97 -20.32 -8.86
CA ASP A 291 -11.05 -20.66 -7.77
C ASP A 291 -10.75 -19.45 -6.87
N TYR A 292 -10.60 -18.26 -7.45
CA TYR A 292 -10.43 -17.03 -6.68
C TYR A 292 -11.73 -16.65 -5.94
N LEU A 293 -12.87 -16.64 -6.63
CA LEU A 293 -14.16 -16.25 -6.05
C LEU A 293 -14.63 -17.20 -4.93
N ARG A 294 -14.17 -18.46 -4.91
CA ARG A 294 -14.39 -19.35 -3.75
C ARG A 294 -13.76 -18.82 -2.46
N ARG A 295 -12.69 -18.03 -2.56
CA ARG A 295 -11.96 -17.45 -1.43
C ARG A 295 -12.44 -16.03 -1.13
N ASP A 296 -12.82 -15.28 -2.17
CA ASP A 296 -13.30 -13.90 -2.10
C ASP A 296 -14.54 -13.70 -2.97
N PRO A 297 -15.72 -14.11 -2.49
CA PRO A 297 -16.95 -14.10 -3.29
C PRO A 297 -17.38 -12.71 -3.75
N ASP A 298 -16.99 -11.67 -3.01
CA ASP A 298 -17.43 -10.29 -3.20
C ASP A 298 -16.40 -9.45 -3.98
N ASN A 299 -15.46 -10.09 -4.66
CA ASN A 299 -14.42 -9.37 -5.39
C ASN A 299 -14.96 -8.77 -6.70
N ASP A 300 -15.17 -7.45 -6.72
CA ASP A 300 -15.73 -6.72 -7.86
C ASP A 300 -15.02 -7.02 -9.20
N LEU A 301 -13.68 -7.07 -9.21
CA LEU A 301 -12.91 -7.31 -10.43
C LEU A 301 -13.09 -8.75 -10.93
N MET A 302 -13.10 -9.73 -10.04
CA MET A 302 -13.25 -11.14 -10.41
C MET A 302 -14.70 -11.46 -10.81
N LEU A 303 -15.69 -10.87 -10.13
CA LEU A 303 -17.09 -10.94 -10.53
C LEU A 303 -17.30 -10.31 -11.92
N TYR A 304 -16.69 -9.15 -12.17
CA TYR A 304 -16.69 -8.53 -13.48
C TYR A 304 -16.00 -9.41 -14.52
N GLY A 305 -14.84 -9.99 -14.20
CA GLY A 305 -14.12 -10.90 -15.10
C GLY A 305 -14.92 -12.15 -15.44
N LEU A 306 -15.61 -12.74 -14.46
CA LEU A 306 -16.50 -13.88 -14.67
C LEU A 306 -17.69 -13.47 -15.53
N ALA A 307 -18.31 -12.32 -15.26
CA ALA A 307 -19.39 -11.78 -16.08
C ALA A 307 -18.96 -11.58 -17.54
N HIS A 308 -17.80 -10.98 -17.74
CA HIS A 308 -17.20 -10.75 -19.05
C HIS A 308 -16.94 -12.08 -19.77
N LEU A 309 -16.32 -13.05 -19.11
CA LEU A 309 -16.06 -14.38 -19.66
C LEU A 309 -17.36 -15.09 -20.07
N ARG A 310 -18.37 -15.10 -19.20
CA ARG A 310 -19.67 -15.76 -19.47
C ARG A 310 -20.42 -15.13 -20.64
N ILE A 311 -20.24 -13.84 -20.91
CA ILE A 311 -20.88 -13.14 -22.04
C ILE A 311 -20.09 -13.34 -23.34
N THR A 312 -18.77 -13.20 -23.27
CA THR A 312 -17.89 -13.06 -24.45
C THR A 312 -17.21 -14.35 -24.91
N SER A 313 -17.20 -15.40 -24.07
CA SER A 313 -16.58 -16.68 -24.43
C SER A 313 -17.17 -17.25 -25.73
N ARG A 314 -16.28 -17.79 -26.57
CA ARG A 314 -16.65 -18.52 -27.78
C ARG A 314 -17.02 -19.97 -27.49
N ASP A 315 -16.56 -20.52 -26.37
CA ASP A 315 -16.90 -21.88 -25.95
C ASP A 315 -18.35 -21.91 -25.41
N PRO A 316 -19.28 -22.64 -26.05
CA PRO A 316 -20.66 -22.76 -25.59
C PRO A 316 -20.80 -23.37 -24.20
N ARG A 317 -19.80 -24.11 -23.71
CA ARG A 317 -19.82 -24.72 -22.36
C ARG A 317 -19.57 -23.69 -21.27
N VAL A 318 -18.77 -22.67 -21.57
CA VAL A 318 -18.45 -21.57 -20.66
C VAL A 318 -19.42 -20.41 -20.84
N ARG A 319 -19.85 -20.15 -22.08
CA ARG A 319 -20.76 -19.04 -22.40
C ARG A 319 -22.13 -19.22 -21.75
N ASN A 320 -22.50 -18.28 -20.89
CA ASN A 320 -23.80 -18.20 -20.25
C ASN A 320 -24.22 -16.72 -20.11
N ILE A 321 -24.89 -16.20 -21.14
CA ILE A 321 -25.24 -14.77 -21.21
C ILE A 321 -26.17 -14.35 -20.06
N VAL A 322 -27.08 -15.23 -19.64
CA VAL A 322 -28.04 -14.93 -18.55
C VAL A 322 -27.30 -14.74 -17.24
N GLU A 323 -26.42 -15.69 -16.90
CA GLU A 323 -25.59 -15.59 -15.70
C GLU A 323 -24.62 -14.42 -15.77
N GLY A 324 -23.95 -14.21 -16.91
CA GLY A 324 -23.03 -13.10 -17.09
C GLY A 324 -23.71 -11.74 -16.92
N ARG A 325 -24.94 -11.57 -17.41
CA ARG A 325 -25.74 -10.35 -17.17
C ARG A 325 -26.14 -10.20 -15.71
N ARG A 326 -26.49 -11.29 -15.02
CA ARG A 326 -26.81 -11.25 -13.58
C ARG A 326 -25.60 -10.78 -12.77
N LEU A 327 -24.42 -11.33 -13.06
CA LEU A 327 -23.18 -10.95 -12.40
C LEU A 327 -22.80 -9.49 -12.69
N ALA A 328 -22.86 -9.06 -13.95
CA ALA A 328 -22.58 -7.67 -14.31
C ALA A 328 -23.58 -6.69 -13.65
N ALA A 329 -24.86 -7.04 -13.54
CA ALA A 329 -25.85 -6.22 -12.84
C ALA A 329 -25.55 -6.10 -11.34
N HIS A 330 -25.13 -7.19 -10.71
CA HIS A 330 -24.69 -7.17 -9.32
C HIS A 330 -23.48 -6.25 -9.13
N VAL A 331 -22.44 -6.38 -9.96
CA VAL A 331 -21.27 -5.47 -9.90
C VAL A 331 -21.68 -4.02 -10.17
N ALA A 332 -22.56 -3.75 -11.15
CA ALA A 332 -23.00 -2.38 -11.45
C ALA A 332 -23.78 -1.73 -10.28
N ALA A 333 -24.55 -2.52 -9.53
CA ALA A 333 -25.34 -2.05 -8.41
C ALA A 333 -24.52 -1.91 -7.12
N ASP A 334 -23.70 -2.91 -6.80
CA ASP A 334 -23.16 -3.12 -5.46
C ASP A 334 -21.66 -2.82 -5.35
N SER A 335 -20.94 -2.67 -6.47
CA SER A 335 -19.50 -2.36 -6.45
C SER A 335 -19.22 -1.01 -5.80
N ARG A 336 -18.28 -1.01 -4.86
CA ARG A 336 -17.79 0.22 -4.22
C ARG A 336 -16.94 1.05 -5.18
N SER A 337 -16.30 0.40 -6.14
CA SER A 337 -15.51 1.05 -7.19
C SER A 337 -16.41 1.62 -8.27
N GLU A 338 -16.40 2.95 -8.45
CA GLU A 338 -17.06 3.62 -9.58
C GLU A 338 -16.52 3.12 -10.92
N HIS A 339 -15.23 2.79 -10.98
CA HIS A 339 -14.60 2.23 -12.18
C HIS A 339 -15.25 0.90 -12.59
N TYR A 340 -15.42 -0.04 -11.65
CA TYR A 340 -16.03 -1.33 -11.95
C TYR A 340 -17.53 -1.24 -12.21
N ARG A 341 -18.25 -0.33 -11.52
CA ARG A 341 -19.64 -0.03 -11.86
C ARG A 341 -19.78 0.42 -13.31
N GLY A 342 -18.94 1.37 -13.74
CA GLY A 342 -18.93 1.86 -15.11
C GLY A 342 -18.56 0.79 -16.15
N LEU A 343 -17.60 -0.09 -15.84
CA LEU A 343 -17.25 -1.21 -16.71
C LEU A 343 -18.38 -2.25 -16.83
N ALA A 344 -19.01 -2.59 -15.72
CA ALA A 344 -20.12 -3.54 -15.68
C ALA A 344 -21.36 -3.00 -16.42
N GLN A 345 -21.65 -1.71 -16.27
CA GLN A 345 -22.73 -1.03 -16.99
C GLN A 345 -22.52 -1.08 -18.51
N ARG A 346 -21.31 -0.74 -18.98
CA ARG A 346 -20.96 -0.86 -20.42
C ARG A 346 -21.08 -2.29 -20.93
N LEU A 347 -20.68 -3.27 -20.12
CA LEU A 347 -20.81 -4.69 -20.47
C LEU A 347 -22.29 -5.08 -20.62
N LEU A 348 -23.17 -4.65 -19.72
CA LEU A 348 -24.61 -4.88 -19.82
C LEU A 348 -25.21 -4.26 -21.08
N GLU A 349 -24.85 -3.02 -21.40
CA GLU A 349 -25.31 -2.32 -22.61
C GLU A 349 -24.87 -3.07 -23.87
N SER A 350 -23.61 -3.49 -23.93
CA SER A 350 -23.08 -4.27 -25.05
C SER A 350 -23.79 -5.62 -25.22
N ALA A 351 -24.10 -6.31 -24.12
CA ALA A 351 -24.80 -7.59 -24.13
C ALA A 351 -26.28 -7.47 -24.54
N GLN A 352 -26.89 -6.30 -24.34
CA GLN A 352 -28.26 -6.02 -24.79
C GLN A 352 -28.31 -5.67 -26.28
N ALA A 353 -27.27 -5.03 -26.82
CA ALA A 353 -27.19 -4.66 -28.22
C ALA A 353 -26.84 -5.83 -29.15
N ALA A 354 -26.28 -6.92 -28.62
CA ALA A 354 -25.94 -8.10 -29.41
C ALA A 354 -27.22 -8.79 -29.95
N PRO A 355 -27.32 -9.07 -31.27
CA PRO A 355 -28.46 -9.80 -31.83
C PRO A 355 -28.53 -11.21 -31.23
N ARG A 356 -29.76 -11.65 -30.93
CA ARG A 356 -30.06 -12.95 -30.29
C ARG A 356 -29.65 -14.14 -31.15
#